data_AF-A0A6P7SA33-F1
#
_entry.id   AF-A0A6P7SA33-F1
#
_cell.length_a   1.000
_cell.length_b   1.000
_cell.length_c   1.000
_cell.angle_alpha   90.00
_cell.angle_beta   90.00
_cell.angle_gamma   90.00
#
_symmetry.space_group_name_H-M   'P 1'
#
loop_
_entity.id
_entity.type
_entity.pdbx_description
1 polymer ?
#
loop_
_entity_poly.entity_id
_entity_poly.type
_entity_poly.pdbx_seq_one_letter_code
_entity_poly.pdbx_strand_id
1 'polypeptide(L)'
;MEFFDRLKENGVIYESGRLYKCFDEYYENFAISDELRKMLLLEESDNYNLYSPSEKEEFLFCLLKHLCLGGKVCQFEDDFGPYEDMVKKLYKELVCAQKVPDSQQPRIVSSVYKVTAYLSLSH
;
A
#
# COMPACT_ATOMS: atom_id res chain seq x y z
N MET A 1 -1.08 14.11 -1.69
CA MET A 1 -0.09 13.62 -0.71
C MET A 1 1.05 13.14 -1.57
N GLU A 2 2.20 13.78 -1.51
CA GLU A 2 3.34 13.52 -2.42
C GLU A 2 3.83 12.06 -2.40
N PHE A 3 3.44 11.30 -1.37
CA PHE A 3 3.79 9.89 -1.20
C PHE A 3 3.44 8.99 -2.40
N PHE A 4 2.31 9.23 -3.08
CA PHE A 4 1.89 8.41 -4.24
C PHE A 4 2.25 9.02 -5.60
N ASP A 5 2.69 10.28 -5.66
CA ASP A 5 3.01 10.95 -6.93
C ASP A 5 4.13 10.21 -7.68
N ARG A 6 5.06 9.60 -6.94
CA ARG A 6 6.15 8.76 -7.47
C ARG A 6 5.67 7.56 -8.30
N LEU A 7 4.44 7.06 -8.08
CA LEU A 7 3.88 5.96 -8.88
C LEU A 7 3.71 6.38 -10.35
N LYS A 8 3.34 7.65 -10.55
CA LYS A 8 3.14 8.23 -11.88
C LYS A 8 4.47 8.48 -12.58
N GLU A 9 5.43 9.01 -11.82
CA GLU A 9 6.77 9.34 -12.31
C GLU A 9 7.58 8.11 -12.74
N ASN A 10 7.26 6.93 -12.19
CA ASN A 10 8.00 5.68 -12.41
C ASN A 10 7.21 4.62 -13.21
N GLY A 11 6.19 5.04 -13.95
CA GLY A 11 5.47 4.15 -14.87
C GLY A 11 4.66 3.04 -14.19
N VAL A 12 4.26 3.24 -12.93
CA VAL A 12 3.32 2.34 -12.24
C VAL A 12 1.88 2.71 -12.59
N ILE A 13 1.62 4.02 -12.78
CA ILE A 13 0.33 4.54 -13.24
C ILE A 13 0.52 5.48 -14.44
N TYR A 14 -0.43 5.45 -15.37
CA TYR A 14 -0.50 6.40 -16.47
C TYR A 14 -0.87 7.80 -15.98
N GLU A 15 -0.63 8.80 -16.83
CA GLU A 15 -1.11 10.17 -16.64
C GLU A 15 -2.61 10.27 -16.34
N SER A 16 -3.41 9.36 -16.90
CA SER A 16 -4.85 9.26 -16.70
C SER A 16 -5.27 8.69 -15.34
N GLY A 17 -4.34 8.13 -14.57
CA GLY A 17 -4.63 7.42 -13.32
C GLY A 17 -4.87 5.91 -13.49
N ARG A 18 -4.87 5.39 -14.73
CA ARG A 18 -4.96 3.94 -15.00
C ARG A 18 -3.67 3.25 -14.55
N LEU A 19 -3.79 2.02 -14.06
CA LEU A 19 -2.62 1.19 -13.73
C LEU A 19 -1.92 0.74 -15.03
N TYR A 20 -0.59 0.79 -15.05
CA TYR A 20 0.19 0.17 -16.13
C TYR A 20 0.00 -1.34 -16.09
N LYS A 21 -0.46 -1.93 -17.20
CA LYS A 21 -0.63 -3.38 -17.33
C LYS A 21 0.71 -4.04 -17.64
N CYS A 22 0.92 -5.21 -17.06
CA CYS A 22 2.07 -6.06 -17.34
C CYS A 22 1.60 -7.39 -17.95
N PHE A 23 2.54 -8.25 -18.35
CA PHE A 23 2.19 -9.63 -18.66
C PHE A 23 1.69 -10.33 -17.40
N ASP A 24 0.70 -11.20 -17.57
CA ASP A 24 0.15 -11.96 -16.45
C ASP A 24 1.22 -12.87 -15.85
N GLU A 25 1.52 -12.65 -14.59
CA GLU A 25 2.46 -13.43 -13.79
C GLU A 25 1.75 -13.91 -12.53
N TYR A 26 2.23 -15.01 -11.94
CA TYR A 26 1.67 -15.53 -10.69
C TYR A 26 2.73 -15.48 -9.59
N TYR A 27 2.36 -14.89 -8.46
CA TYR A 27 3.13 -14.97 -7.23
C TYR A 27 2.36 -15.83 -6.23
N GLU A 28 2.87 -17.03 -5.97
CA GLU A 28 2.13 -18.09 -5.27
C GLU A 28 0.76 -18.34 -5.91
N ASN A 29 -0.34 -18.04 -5.21
CA ASN A 29 -1.72 -18.18 -5.70
C ASN A 29 -2.34 -16.83 -6.13
N PHE A 30 -1.51 -15.81 -6.32
CA PHE A 30 -1.94 -14.45 -6.60
C PHE A 30 -1.60 -14.06 -8.05
N ALA A 31 -2.60 -13.61 -8.81
CA ALA A 31 -2.41 -13.13 -10.18
C ALA A 31 -1.95 -11.68 -10.20
N ILE A 32 -0.86 -11.40 -10.90
CA ILE A 32 -0.28 -10.08 -11.13
C ILE A 32 -0.50 -9.72 -12.59
N SER A 33 -1.22 -8.63 -12.84
CA SER A 33 -1.57 -8.16 -14.18
C SER A 33 -1.30 -6.65 -14.36
N ASP A 34 -0.64 -6.03 -13.38
CA ASP A 34 -0.26 -4.62 -13.41
C ASP A 34 1.03 -4.36 -12.61
N GLU A 35 1.69 -3.27 -12.96
CA GLU A 35 2.97 -2.84 -12.38
C GLU A 35 2.84 -2.49 -10.88
N LEU A 36 1.65 -2.08 -10.41
CA LEU A 36 1.45 -1.78 -8.99
C LEU A 36 1.51 -3.05 -8.15
N ARG A 37 0.80 -4.11 -8.54
CA ARG A 37 0.88 -5.40 -7.83
C ARG A 37 2.26 -6.03 -7.98
N LYS A 38 2.91 -5.85 -9.12
CA LYS A 38 4.31 -6.28 -9.34
C LYS A 38 5.26 -5.61 -8.34
N MET A 39 5.18 -4.29 -8.22
CA MET A 39 5.94 -3.48 -7.24
C MET A 39 5.70 -3.91 -5.78
N LEU A 40 4.47 -4.31 -5.44
CA LEU A 40 4.09 -4.68 -4.07
C LEU A 40 4.51 -6.09 -3.64
N LEU A 41 4.73 -7.00 -4.60
CA LEU A 41 4.92 -8.43 -4.37
C LEU A 41 6.28 -8.98 -4.81
N LEU A 42 6.80 -8.55 -5.95
CA LEU A 42 8.00 -9.13 -6.56
C LEU A 42 9.23 -8.29 -6.21
N GLU A 43 10.20 -8.90 -5.54
CA GLU A 43 11.46 -8.23 -5.20
C GLU A 43 12.30 -7.90 -6.44
N GLU A 44 12.09 -8.66 -7.51
CA GLU A 44 12.70 -8.54 -8.82
C GLU A 44 12.03 -7.47 -9.70
N SER A 45 10.94 -6.85 -9.25
CA SER A 45 10.32 -5.72 -9.97
C SER A 45 11.28 -4.55 -10.03
N ASP A 46 11.41 -3.92 -11.21
CA ASP A 46 12.20 -2.69 -11.38
C ASP A 46 11.76 -1.59 -10.40
N ASN A 47 10.47 -1.57 -10.06
CA ASN A 47 9.87 -0.61 -9.15
C ASN A 47 9.83 -1.08 -7.69
N TYR A 48 10.31 -2.28 -7.34
CA TYR A 48 10.23 -2.81 -5.96
C TYR A 48 10.78 -1.83 -4.93
N ASN A 49 11.87 -1.14 -5.26
CA ASN A 49 12.56 -0.19 -4.36
C ASN A 49 12.09 1.26 -4.52
N LEU A 50 10.95 1.50 -5.18
CA LEU A 50 10.33 2.83 -5.29
C LEU A 50 9.99 3.46 -3.93
N TYR A 51 9.81 2.60 -2.92
CA TYR A 51 9.69 2.97 -1.52
C TYR A 51 10.82 2.29 -0.72
N SER A 52 11.44 3.06 0.18
CA SER A 52 12.47 2.55 1.08
C SER A 52 11.91 1.50 2.05
N PRO A 53 12.76 0.64 2.65
CA PRO A 53 12.30 -0.33 3.64
C PRO A 53 11.51 0.30 4.80
N SER A 54 11.93 1.48 5.28
CA SER A 54 11.20 2.22 6.33
C SER A 54 9.85 2.74 5.85
N GLU A 55 9.74 3.23 4.61
CA GLU A 55 8.46 3.67 4.05
C GLU A 55 7.50 2.49 3.84
N LYS A 56 8.03 1.31 3.47
CA LYS A 56 7.24 0.08 3.34
C LYS A 56 6.64 -0.38 4.68
N GLU A 57 7.26 -0.01 5.81
CA GLU A 57 6.75 -0.26 7.16
C GLU A 57 5.75 0.80 7.63
N GLU A 58 5.62 1.95 6.93
CA GLU A 58 4.65 2.96 7.29
C GLU A 58 3.21 2.43 7.14
N PHE A 59 2.36 2.85 8.07
CA PHE A 59 0.96 2.43 8.08
C PHE A 59 0.22 2.79 6.78
N LEU A 60 0.55 3.93 6.17
CA LEU A 60 -0.04 4.38 4.90
C LEU A 60 0.29 3.39 3.76
N PHE A 61 1.55 2.98 3.65
CA PHE A 61 1.97 1.99 2.65
C PHE A 61 1.34 0.62 2.91
N CYS A 62 1.27 0.21 4.19
CA CYS A 62 0.61 -1.02 4.57
C CYS A 62 -0.86 -1.03 4.15
N LEU A 63 -1.61 0.05 4.39
CA LEU A 63 -3.01 0.17 3.94
C LEU A 63 -3.14 0.05 2.42
N LEU A 64 -2.27 0.72 1.66
CA LEU A 64 -2.24 0.59 0.20
C LEU A 64 -2.04 -0.86 -0.20
N LYS A 65 -1.00 -1.51 0.34
CA LYS A 65 -0.70 -2.92 0.06
C LYS A 65 -1.90 -3.82 0.36
N HIS A 66 -2.57 -3.63 1.49
CA HIS A 66 -3.72 -4.45 1.87
C HIS A 66 -4.92 -4.24 0.95
N LEU A 67 -5.16 -3.02 0.48
CA LEU A 67 -6.27 -2.73 -0.43
C LEU A 67 -5.98 -3.22 -1.87
N CYS A 68 -4.76 -3.03 -2.38
CA CYS A 68 -4.40 -3.42 -3.74
C CYS A 68 -4.27 -4.94 -3.91
N LEU A 69 -3.77 -5.64 -2.88
CA LEU A 69 -3.67 -7.10 -2.88
C LEU A 69 -4.97 -7.74 -2.41
N GLY A 70 -5.74 -7.06 -1.56
CA GLY A 70 -7.02 -7.55 -1.07
C GLY A 70 -6.92 -8.88 -0.32
N GLY A 71 -7.99 -9.66 -0.38
CA GLY A 71 -8.08 -11.01 0.18
C GLY A 71 -8.43 -12.05 -0.88
N LYS A 72 -8.94 -13.21 -0.45
CA LYS A 72 -9.31 -14.31 -1.36
C LYS A 72 -10.35 -13.94 -2.44
N VAL A 73 -11.14 -12.90 -2.20
CA VAL A 73 -12.07 -12.36 -3.19
C VAL A 73 -11.37 -11.19 -3.85
N CYS A 74 -11.01 -11.37 -5.11
CA CYS A 74 -10.24 -10.42 -5.91
C CYS A 74 -10.96 -9.07 -5.99
N GLN A 75 -10.42 -8.03 -5.33
CA GLN A 75 -10.93 -6.65 -5.35
C GLN A 75 -9.94 -5.76 -6.09
N PHE A 76 -9.74 -6.13 -7.35
CA PHE A 76 -8.71 -5.55 -8.18
C PHE A 76 -9.35 -4.44 -9.03
N GLU A 77 -8.74 -3.26 -9.06
CA GLU A 77 -9.19 -2.12 -9.86
C GLU A 77 -8.26 -1.94 -11.07
N ASP A 78 -8.76 -1.29 -12.12
CA ASP A 78 -7.96 -0.88 -13.28
C ASP A 78 -7.39 0.54 -13.14
N ASP A 79 -7.97 1.32 -12.23
CA ASP A 79 -7.59 2.71 -11.93
C ASP A 79 -7.02 2.80 -10.51
N PHE A 80 -6.02 3.67 -10.33
CA PHE A 80 -5.41 3.90 -9.02
C PHE A 80 -6.26 4.79 -8.10
N GLY A 81 -7.08 5.66 -8.67
CA GLY A 81 -7.90 6.63 -7.93
C GLY A 81 -8.73 6.01 -6.80
N PRO A 82 -9.51 4.93 -7.05
CA PRO A 82 -10.28 4.25 -6.00
C PRO A 82 -9.42 3.74 -4.83
N TYR A 83 -8.22 3.22 -5.11
CA TYR A 83 -7.28 2.82 -4.06
C TYR A 83 -6.78 4.02 -3.27
N GLU A 84 -6.35 5.07 -3.97
CA GLU A 84 -5.83 6.27 -3.33
C GLU A 84 -6.86 6.92 -2.39
N ASP A 85 -8.10 7.07 -2.87
CA ASP A 85 -9.20 7.64 -2.10
C ASP A 85 -9.53 6.80 -0.86
N MET A 86 -9.59 5.47 -1.02
CA MET A 86 -9.89 4.58 0.10
C MET A 86 -8.76 4.54 1.13
N VAL A 87 -7.49 4.48 0.69
CA VAL A 87 -6.32 4.55 1.58
C VAL A 87 -6.33 5.86 2.37
N LYS A 88 -6.53 7.00 1.71
CA LYS A 88 -6.59 8.32 2.36
C LYS A 88 -7.72 8.39 3.37
N LYS A 89 -8.89 7.84 3.04
CA LYS A 89 -10.04 7.79 3.94
C LYS A 89 -9.73 6.94 5.17
N LEU A 90 -9.29 5.70 4.99
CA LEU A 90 -8.94 4.81 6.10
C LEU A 90 -7.85 5.40 7.00
N TYR A 91 -6.80 5.96 6.41
CA TYR A 91 -5.71 6.57 7.18
C TYR A 91 -6.23 7.70 8.08
N LYS A 92 -7.08 8.59 7.56
CA LYS A 92 -7.66 9.69 8.35
C LYS A 92 -8.62 9.23 9.43
N GLU A 93 -9.37 8.15 9.19
CA GLU A 93 -10.30 7.58 10.17
C GLU A 93 -9.58 6.82 11.31
N LEU A 94 -8.43 6.22 11.01
CA LEU A 94 -7.70 5.37 11.97
C LEU A 94 -6.60 6.12 12.72
N VAL A 95 -6.03 7.18 12.14
CA VAL A 95 -4.95 7.96 12.76
C VAL A 95 -5.53 9.11 13.57
N CYS A 96 -5.25 9.10 14.87
CA CYS A 96 -5.65 10.16 15.78
C CYS A 96 -4.47 11.10 16.03
N ALA A 97 -4.68 12.38 15.75
CA ALA A 97 -3.71 13.45 16.05
C ALA A 97 -4.29 14.40 17.11
N GLN A 98 -3.49 14.77 18.09
CA GLN A 98 -3.86 15.71 19.15
C GLN A 98 -2.95 16.93 19.11
N LYS A 99 -3.54 18.12 19.27
CA LYS A 99 -2.78 19.35 19.48
C LYS A 99 -2.22 19.34 20.90
N VAL A 100 -0.90 19.44 21.01
CA VAL A 100 -0.22 19.56 22.31
C VAL A 100 -0.14 21.04 22.67
N PRO A 101 -0.51 21.44 23.91
CA PRO A 101 -0.25 22.81 24.39
C PRO A 101 1.23 23.14 24.21
N ASP A 102 1.53 24.35 23.75
CA ASP A 102 2.91 24.87 23.52
C ASP A 102 3.71 24.24 22.35
N SER A 103 3.15 23.27 21.61
CA SER A 103 3.73 22.77 20.36
C SER A 103 2.99 23.34 19.15
N GLN A 104 3.74 23.73 18.10
CA GLN A 104 3.15 24.08 16.81
C GLN A 104 2.73 22.86 15.98
N GLN A 105 3.26 21.67 16.29
CA GLN A 105 2.98 20.45 15.55
C GLN A 105 2.04 19.52 16.32
N PRO A 106 1.03 18.94 15.65
CA PRO A 106 0.18 17.92 16.25
C PRO A 106 0.99 16.66 16.55
N ARG A 107 0.63 15.97 17.63
CA ARG A 107 1.21 14.68 18.01
C ARG A 107 0.26 13.55 17.64
N ILE A 108 0.77 12.52 16.99
CA ILE A 108 0.00 11.28 16.78
C ILE A 108 -0.13 10.53 18.11
N VAL A 109 -1.37 10.19 18.46
CA VAL A 109 -1.71 9.48 19.72
C VAL A 109 -2.27 8.07 19.48
N SER A 110 -2.59 7.73 18.24
CA SER A 110 -2.93 6.36 17.83
C SER A 110 -1.68 5.49 17.67
N SER A 111 -1.81 4.21 18.00
CA SER A 111 -0.78 3.19 17.77
C SER A 111 -1.32 2.12 16.82
N VAL A 112 -0.48 1.65 15.89
CA VAL A 112 -0.80 0.57 14.96
C VAL A 112 0.11 -0.62 15.27
N TYR A 113 -0.45 -1.82 15.24
CA TYR A 113 0.27 -3.06 15.54
C TYR A 113 0.08 -4.07 14.43
N LYS A 114 1.16 -4.75 14.05
CA LYS A 114 1.11 -5.97 13.24
C LYS A 114 0.84 -7.16 14.15
N VAL A 115 -0.28 -7.83 13.95
CA VAL A 115 -0.65 -9.04 14.71
C VAL A 115 -0.28 -10.27 13.89
N THR A 116 0.50 -11.18 14.48
CA THR A 116 0.94 -12.43 13.84
C THR A 116 0.50 -13.61 14.70
N ALA A 117 -0.16 -14.60 14.08
CA ALA A 117 -0.49 -15.86 14.74
C ALA A 117 0.62 -16.89 14.48
N TYR A 118 1.09 -17.57 15.54
CA TYR A 118 2.01 -18.69 15.43
C TYR A 118 1.22 -19.99 15.44
N LEU A 119 1.39 -20.83 14.42
CA LEU A 119 0.84 -22.18 14.44
C LEU A 119 1.68 -23.03 15.40
N SER A 120 1.06 -23.57 16.45
CA SER A 120 1.68 -24.62 17.24
C SER A 120 1.80 -25.88 16.37
N LEU A 121 3.01 -26.33 16.11
CA LEU A 121 3.24 -27.64 15.47
C LEU A 121 2.66 -28.72 16.40
N SER A 122 1.53 -29.31 16.02
CA SER A 122 1.06 -30.55 16.64
C SER A 122 1.99 -31.68 16.19
N HIS A 123 2.78 -32.17 17.13
CA HIS A 123 3.65 -33.34 16.97
C HIS A 123 2.88 -34.62 16.67
#